data_AF-A0A7S1RCM3-F1
#
_entry.id   AF-A0A7S1RCM3-F1
#
_cell.length_a   1.000
_cell.length_b   1.000
_cell.length_c   1.000
_cell.angle_alpha   90.00
_cell.angle_beta   90.00
_cell.angle_gamma   90.00
#
_symmetry.space_group_name_H-M   'P 1'
#
loop_
_entity.id
_entity.type
_entity.pdbx_description
1 polymer ?
#
loop_
_entity_poly.entity_id
_entity_poly.type
_entity_poly.pdbx_seq_one_letter_code
_entity_poly.pdbx_strand_id
1 'polypeptide(L)'
;TEYFTSFDYGPTISIKDRARTGPATVIIQGMGVGMISTVLPTIVLAVAIVSCASLAQSYGVAISAVGMLATLAISLSTDAYGPIADNAGGLAEMAHFGPEVRAKTDSLDALGNTTAAIGKGFAV
;
A
#
# COMPACT_ATOMS: atom_id res chain seq x y z
N THR A 1 -4.44 0.79 -5.00
CA THR A 1 -3.28 0.26 -4.28
C THR A 1 -3.64 -0.94 -3.43
N GLU A 2 -4.59 -0.83 -2.51
CA GLU A 2 -5.06 -1.95 -1.65
C GLU A 2 -5.29 -3.28 -2.40
N TYR A 3 -6.06 -3.26 -3.50
CA TYR A 3 -6.33 -4.44 -4.33
C TYR A 3 -5.06 -5.19 -4.81
N PHE A 4 -3.97 -4.46 -5.02
CA PHE A 4 -2.70 -5.03 -5.52
C PHE A 4 -1.73 -5.43 -4.39
N THR A 5 -2.03 -5.07 -3.14
CA THR A 5 -1.07 -5.21 -2.02
C THR A 5 -1.63 -5.98 -0.82
N SER A 6 -2.95 -6.01 -0.62
CA SER A 6 -3.56 -6.82 0.44
C SER A 6 -3.55 -8.31 0.07
N PHE A 7 -3.37 -9.15 1.09
CA PHE A 7 -3.34 -10.62 0.96
C PHE A 7 -4.71 -11.23 0.66
N ASP A 8 -5.79 -10.47 0.82
CA ASP A 8 -7.17 -10.93 0.57
C ASP A 8 -7.53 -10.95 -0.92
N TYR A 9 -6.79 -10.21 -1.75
CA TYR A 9 -7.13 -9.99 -3.15
C TYR A 9 -6.31 -10.84 -4.12
N GLY A 10 -6.91 -11.08 -5.29
CA GLY A 10 -6.38 -11.93 -6.36
C GLY A 10 -4.93 -11.66 -6.76
N PRO A 11 -4.46 -10.40 -6.90
CA PRO A 11 -3.07 -10.14 -7.30
C PRO A 11 -2.04 -10.71 -6.33
N THR A 12 -2.19 -10.46 -5.03
CA THR A 12 -1.28 -10.96 -4.00
C THR A 12 -1.40 -12.48 -3.83
N ILE A 13 -2.61 -13.02 -3.89
CA ILE A 13 -2.85 -14.47 -3.90
C ILE A 13 -2.15 -15.14 -5.08
N SER A 14 -2.17 -14.51 -6.26
CA SER A 14 -1.49 -15.04 -7.45
C SER A 14 0.03 -15.13 -7.26
N ILE A 15 0.65 -14.19 -6.53
CA ILE A 15 2.07 -14.21 -6.20
C ILE A 15 2.36 -15.34 -5.22
N LYS A 16 1.55 -15.45 -4.16
CA LYS A 16 1.64 -16.52 -3.17
C LYS A 16 1.58 -17.91 -3.82
N ASP A 17 0.66 -18.12 -4.75
CA ASP A 17 0.47 -19.42 -5.40
C ASP A 17 1.67 -19.84 -6.27
N ARG A 18 2.46 -18.87 -6.76
CA ARG A 18 3.72 -19.12 -7.49
C ARG A 18 4.86 -19.58 -6.58
N ALA A 19 4.72 -19.51 -5.26
CA ALA A 19 5.68 -20.10 -4.34
C ALA A 19 5.79 -21.63 -4.52
N ARG A 20 4.74 -22.28 -5.03
CA ARG A 20 4.74 -23.73 -5.33
C ARG A 20 5.75 -24.14 -6.39
N THR A 21 6.11 -23.23 -7.29
CA THR A 21 7.05 -23.48 -8.40
C THR A 21 8.45 -22.89 -8.15
N GLY A 22 8.67 -22.31 -6.97
CA GLY A 22 9.96 -21.82 -6.50
C GLY A 22 10.09 -20.29 -6.44
N PRO A 23 11.19 -19.78 -5.87
CA PRO A 23 11.38 -18.34 -5.64
C PRO A 23 11.42 -17.51 -6.93
N ALA A 24 12.00 -18.05 -8.01
CA ALA A 24 12.10 -17.33 -9.29
C ALA A 24 10.72 -16.97 -9.86
N THR A 25 9.75 -17.89 -9.79
CA THR A 25 8.39 -17.63 -10.27
C THR A 25 7.61 -16.65 -9.41
N VAL A 26 7.93 -16.57 -8.11
CA VAL A 26 7.38 -15.55 -7.20
C VAL A 26 7.85 -14.16 -7.61
N ILE A 27 9.16 -14.00 -7.86
CA ILE A 27 9.75 -12.72 -8.27
C ILE A 27 9.14 -12.25 -9.60
N ILE A 28 9.08 -13.14 -10.59
CA ILE A 28 8.51 -12.83 -11.92
C ILE A 28 7.06 -12.38 -11.80
N GLN A 29 6.25 -13.12 -11.04
CA GLN A 29 4.84 -12.77 -10.82
C GLN A 29 4.69 -11.45 -10.08
N GLY A 30 5.48 -11.24 -9.02
CA GLY A 30 5.47 -10.01 -8.23
C GLY A 30 5.83 -8.78 -9.07
N MET A 31 6.86 -8.89 -9.91
CA MET A 31 7.22 -7.82 -10.86
C MET A 31 6.09 -7.53 -11.85
N GLY A 32 5.49 -8.57 -12.44
CA GLY A 32 4.38 -8.40 -13.39
C GLY A 32 3.16 -7.73 -12.75
N VAL A 33 2.76 -8.18 -11.56
CA VAL A 33 1.68 -7.55 -10.79
C VAL A 33 2.01 -6.10 -10.45
N GLY A 34 3.25 -5.81 -10.03
CA GLY A 34 3.72 -4.46 -9.76
C GLY A 34 3.62 -3.54 -10.98
N MET A 35 4.04 -4.00 -12.17
CA MET A 35 3.90 -3.23 -13.41
C MET A 35 2.44 -2.92 -13.73
N ILE A 36 1.55 -3.91 -13.62
CA ILE A 36 0.11 -3.73 -13.88
C ILE A 36 -0.52 -2.76 -12.87
N SER A 37 -0.07 -2.77 -11.60
CA SER A 37 -0.63 -1.93 -10.55
C SER A 37 -0.53 -0.42 -10.83
N THR A 38 0.41 -0.02 -11.70
CA THR A 38 0.66 1.40 -12.05
C THR A 38 -0.34 1.96 -13.06
N VAL A 39 -1.04 1.10 -13.81
CA VAL A 39 -1.91 1.50 -14.94
C VAL A 39 -3.05 2.40 -14.47
N LEU A 40 -3.81 1.94 -13.47
CA LEU A 40 -4.97 2.69 -12.98
C LEU A 40 -4.57 4.02 -12.30
N PRO A 41 -3.58 4.07 -11.38
CA PRO A 41 -3.08 5.34 -10.84
C PRO A 41 -2.63 6.33 -11.90
N THR A 42 -1.89 5.87 -12.93
CA THR A 42 -1.42 6.73 -14.02
C THR A 42 -2.57 7.35 -14.80
N ILE A 43 -3.60 6.57 -15.12
CA ILE A 43 -4.79 7.06 -15.83
C ILE A 43 -5.53 8.09 -14.99
N VAL A 44 -5.73 7.81 -13.69
CA VAL A 44 -6.41 8.74 -12.77
C VAL A 44 -5.66 10.05 -12.65
N LEU A 45 -4.33 10.01 -12.50
CA LEU A 45 -3.48 11.21 -12.47
C LEU A 45 -3.55 12.01 -13.77
N ALA A 46 -3.47 11.35 -14.93
CA ALA A 46 -3.57 12.02 -16.22
C ALA A 46 -4.92 12.74 -16.39
N VAL A 47 -6.02 12.09 -16.01
CA VAL A 47 -7.36 12.69 -16.06
C VAL A 47 -7.48 13.87 -15.09
N ALA A 48 -6.97 13.74 -13.86
CA ALA A 48 -6.99 14.81 -12.87
C ALA A 48 -6.20 16.04 -13.36
N ILE A 49 -4.99 15.83 -13.90
CA ILE A 49 -4.14 16.91 -14.43
C ILE A 49 -4.85 17.64 -15.58
N VAL A 50 -5.36 16.92 -16.58
CA VAL A 50 -6.04 17.54 -17.73
C VAL A 50 -7.29 18.30 -17.29
N SER A 51 -8.10 17.71 -16.41
CA SER A 51 -9.33 18.31 -15.92
C SER A 51 -9.05 19.58 -15.11
N CYS A 52 -8.13 19.53 -14.16
CA CYS A 52 -7.78 20.69 -13.33
C CYS A 52 -7.05 21.78 -14.12
N ALA A 53 -6.20 21.40 -15.08
CA ALA A 53 -5.56 22.36 -15.98
C ALA A 53 -6.58 23.08 -16.86
N SER A 54 -7.66 22.43 -17.29
CA SER A 54 -8.73 23.08 -18.07
C SER A 54 -9.49 24.15 -17.27
N LEU A 55 -9.55 24.01 -15.94
CA LEU A 55 -10.27 24.92 -15.05
C LEU A 55 -9.45 26.15 -14.63
N ALA A 56 -8.17 25.95 -14.31
CA ALA A 56 -7.32 27.02 -13.78
C ALA A 56 -5.84 26.88 -14.17
N GLN A 57 -5.55 26.27 -15.32
CA GLN A 57 -4.19 26.09 -15.85
C GLN A 57 -3.26 25.47 -14.78
N SER A 58 -2.03 25.96 -14.67
CA SER A 58 -1.04 25.48 -13.70
C SER A 58 -1.49 25.66 -12.24
N TYR A 59 -2.29 26.69 -11.94
CA TYR A 59 -2.85 26.89 -10.59
C TYR A 59 -3.85 25.79 -10.25
N GLY A 60 -4.69 25.40 -11.20
CA GLY A 60 -5.63 24.28 -11.04
C GLY A 60 -4.93 22.97 -10.72
N VAL A 61 -3.83 22.67 -11.41
CA VAL A 61 -3.00 21.49 -11.09
C VAL A 61 -2.38 21.62 -9.70
N ALA A 62 -1.77 22.75 -9.37
CA ALA A 62 -1.14 22.97 -8.06
C ALA A 62 -2.14 22.85 -6.89
N ILE A 63 -3.32 23.48 -6.99
CA ILE A 63 -4.32 23.42 -5.93
C ILE A 63 -4.97 22.03 -5.82
N SER A 64 -5.04 21.28 -6.92
CA SER A 64 -5.51 19.88 -6.89
C SER A 64 -4.58 18.97 -6.09
N ALA A 65 -3.25 19.17 -6.19
CA ALA A 65 -2.28 18.46 -5.37
C ALA A 65 -2.42 18.80 -3.88
N VAL A 66 -2.65 20.07 -3.54
CA VAL A 66 -2.97 20.47 -2.15
C VAL A 66 -4.27 19.81 -1.67
N GLY A 67 -5.29 19.76 -2.53
CA GLY A 67 -6.57 19.12 -2.24
C GLY A 67 -6.44 17.62 -1.98
N MET A 68 -5.59 16.93 -2.76
CA MET A 68 -5.23 15.53 -2.51
C MET A 68 -4.68 15.39 -1.09
N LEU A 69 -3.78 16.26 -0.66
CA LEU A 69 -3.18 16.23 0.68
C LEU A 69 -4.08 16.78 1.80
N ALA A 70 -5.32 17.20 1.54
CA ALA A 70 -6.19 17.78 2.56
C ALA A 70 -6.52 16.80 3.70
N THR A 71 -6.51 15.49 3.42
CA THR A 71 -6.72 14.42 4.42
C THR A 71 -5.42 13.82 4.94
N LEU A 72 -4.28 14.49 4.72
CA LEU A 72 -2.95 13.97 5.04
C LEU A 72 -2.83 13.49 6.51
N ALA A 73 -3.44 14.18 7.47
CA ALA A 73 -3.37 13.78 8.88
C ALA A 73 -3.90 12.35 9.12
N ILE A 74 -5.00 11.99 8.46
CA ILE A 74 -5.59 10.65 8.57
C ILE A 74 -4.70 9.64 7.85
N SER A 75 -4.31 9.95 6.60
CA SER A 75 -3.46 9.05 5.80
C SER A 75 -2.12 8.77 6.49
N LEU A 76 -1.48 9.80 7.07
CA LEU A 76 -0.23 9.66 7.80
C LEU A 76 -0.40 8.88 9.09
N SER A 77 -1.53 9.05 9.80
CA SER A 77 -1.83 8.24 11.00
C SER A 77 -1.95 6.75 10.65
N THR A 78 -2.58 6.40 9.52
CA THR A 78 -2.70 5.01 9.06
C THR A 78 -1.40 4.42 8.51
N ASP A 79 -0.50 5.25 7.98
CA ASP A 79 0.84 4.84 7.55
C ASP A 79 1.75 4.59 8.77
N ALA A 80 1.72 5.50 9.75
CA ALA A 80 2.47 5.37 11.00
C ALA A 80 2.04 4.18 11.85
N TYR A 81 0.79 3.72 11.71
CA TYR A 81 0.28 2.52 12.36
C TYR A 81 1.10 1.26 12.01
N GLY A 82 1.55 1.10 10.76
CA GLY A 82 2.25 -0.11 10.30
C GLY A 82 3.54 -0.39 11.07
N PRO A 83 4.52 0.54 11.08
CA PRO A 83 5.75 0.36 11.84
C PRO A 83 5.54 0.18 13.35
N ILE A 84 4.46 0.74 13.91
CA ILE A 84 4.11 0.51 15.32
C ILE A 84 3.66 -0.93 15.54
N ALA A 85 2.81 -1.48 14.67
CA ALA A 85 2.34 -2.86 14.73
C ALA A 85 3.48 -3.87 14.54
N ASP A 86 4.36 -3.63 13.57
CA ASP A 86 5.55 -4.46 13.31
C ASP A 86 6.46 -4.53 14.54
N ASN A 87 6.82 -3.37 15.12
CA ASN A 87 7.62 -3.32 16.33
C ASN A 87 6.95 -4.01 17.53
N ALA A 88 5.63 -3.89 17.66
CA ALA A 88 4.89 -4.60 18.71
C ALA A 88 4.99 -6.13 18.53
N GLY A 89 4.91 -6.62 17.29
CA GLY A 89 5.14 -8.03 16.96
C GLY A 89 6.55 -8.50 17.25
N GLY A 90 7.55 -7.71 16.88
CA GLY A 90 8.96 -7.98 17.20
C GLY A 90 9.24 -8.03 18.70
N LEU A 91 8.67 -7.11 19.49
CA LEU A 91 8.76 -7.13 20.95
C LEU A 91 8.08 -8.36 21.56
N ALA A 92 6.91 -8.75 21.05
CA ALA A 92 6.21 -9.96 21.51
C ALA A 92 7.04 -11.23 21.26
N GLU A 93 7.70 -11.32 20.10
CA GLU A 93 8.60 -12.43 19.75
C GLU A 93 9.84 -12.46 20.67
N MET A 94 10.53 -11.32 20.81
CA MET A 94 11.75 -11.19 21.63
C MET A 94 11.48 -11.41 23.13
N ALA A 95 10.28 -11.09 23.61
CA ALA A 95 9.85 -11.32 24.99
C ALA A 95 9.25 -12.73 25.21
N HIS A 96 9.22 -13.58 24.19
CA HIS A 96 8.66 -14.93 24.23
C HIS A 96 7.20 -14.97 24.74
N PHE A 97 6.38 -14.00 24.32
CA PHE A 97 4.95 -14.01 24.63
C PHE A 97 4.22 -15.16 23.93
N GLY A 98 3.05 -15.52 24.48
CA GLY A 98 2.26 -16.65 23.98
C GLY A 98 1.79 -16.47 22.53
N PRO A 99 1.47 -17.58 21.83
CA PRO A 99 1.12 -17.56 20.41
C PRO A 99 -0.13 -16.73 20.10
N GLU A 100 -1.04 -16.55 21.06
CA GLU A 100 -2.20 -15.66 20.91
C GLU A 100 -1.79 -14.19 20.70
N VAL A 101 -0.74 -13.74 21.41
CA VAL A 101 -0.24 -12.36 21.27
C VAL A 101 0.39 -12.18 19.90
N ARG A 102 1.16 -13.17 19.43
CA ARG A 102 1.80 -13.15 18.11
C ARG A 102 0.78 -13.17 16.98
N ALA A 103 -0.24 -14.03 17.07
CA ALA A 103 -1.31 -14.08 16.06
C ALA A 103 -2.06 -12.74 15.93
N LYS A 104 -2.25 -12.03 17.05
CA LYS A 104 -2.83 -10.68 17.03
C LYS A 104 -1.88 -9.69 16.36
N THR A 105 -0.61 -9.62 16.77
CA THR A 105 0.34 -8.66 16.19
C THR A 105 0.63 -8.92 14.71
N ASP A 106 0.69 -10.17 14.26
CA ASP A 106 0.86 -10.53 12.85
C ASP A 106 -0.33 -10.07 11.99
N SER A 107 -1.55 -10.15 12.54
CA SER A 107 -2.75 -9.64 11.86
C SER A 107 -2.71 -8.12 11.71
N LEU A 108 -2.20 -7.41 12.72
CA LEU A 108 -2.04 -5.95 12.69
C LEU A 108 -0.93 -5.53 11.72
N ASP A 109 0.19 -6.25 11.70
CA ASP A 109 1.30 -6.00 10.76
C ASP A 109 0.88 -6.25 9.31
N ALA A 110 0.14 -7.32 9.02
CA ALA A 110 -0.38 -7.58 7.69
C ALA A 110 -1.29 -6.45 7.17
N LEU A 111 -2.11 -5.86 8.04
CA LEU A 111 -2.89 -4.65 7.73
C LEU A 111 -1.94 -3.45 7.49
N GLY A 112 -0.96 -3.25 8.37
CA GLY A 112 0.05 -2.19 8.30
C GLY A 112 0.85 -2.17 7.00
N ASN A 113 1.18 -3.35 6.46
CA ASN A 113 1.86 -3.48 5.16
C ASN A 113 1.02 -2.93 4.00
N THR A 114 -0.30 -3.12 4.07
CA THR A 114 -1.24 -2.59 3.07
C THR A 114 -1.42 -1.08 3.22
N THR A 115 -1.58 -0.57 4.45
CA THR A 115 -1.72 0.88 4.69
C THR A 115 -0.44 1.63 4.33
N ALA A 116 0.73 1.05 4.58
CA ALA A 116 2.01 1.61 4.16
C ALA A 116 2.15 1.71 2.64
N ALA A 117 1.65 0.71 1.90
CA ALA A 117 1.61 0.78 0.44
C ALA A 117 0.66 1.88 -0.06
N ILE A 118 -0.51 2.05 0.57
CA ILE A 118 -1.44 3.15 0.28
C ILE A 118 -0.78 4.50 0.56
N GLY A 119 -0.11 4.66 1.71
CA GLY A 119 0.62 5.86 2.08
C GLY A 119 1.69 6.23 1.05
N LYS A 120 2.51 5.27 0.63
CA LYS A 120 3.49 5.45 -0.46
C LYS A 120 2.84 5.87 -1.77
N GLY A 121 1.71 5.24 -2.13
CA GLY A 121 0.97 5.59 -3.34
C GLY A 121 0.34 6.98 -3.30
N PHE A 122 0.07 7.53 -2.12
CA PHE A 122 -0.44 8.90 -1.93
C PHE A 122 0.67 9.96 -2.02
N ALA A 123 1.91 9.57 -1.72
CA ALA A 123 3.08 10.43 -1.78
C ALA A 123 3.68 10.55 -3.20
N VAL A 124 3.33 9.62 -4.10
CA VAL A 124 3.73 9.59 -5.52
C VAL A 124 2.76 10.41 -6.35
#